data_AF-A0A2G9TNQ8-F1
#
_entry.id   AF-A0A2G9TNQ8-F1
#
_cell.length_a   1.000
_cell.length_b   1.000
_cell.length_c   1.000
_cell.angle_alpha   90.00
_cell.angle_beta   90.00
_cell.angle_gamma   90.00
#
_symmetry.space_group_name_H-M   'P 1'
#
loop_
_entity.id
_entity.type
_entity.pdbx_description
1 polymer ?
#
loop_
_entity_poly.entity_id
_entity_poly.type
_entity_poly.pdbx_seq_one_letter_code
_entity_poly.pdbx_strand_id
1 'polypeptide(L)'
;MHPNVSTNEPIPESFEELQFFGGANYHRGIEWYSKRFTAAHVVFDKSATYFDNPSAAKQAFALVPNAKIVVILYDPTRRAYSCYTHHLDRWLELYPLSNLILIDGERLREEPATVLLELAENLGLPDFDFKNRIRFSASKGFFCQVSKEKTKCLGRGKGRAYPPMSPELWSRLNNIFLPDNTALHKFLVKKSLTCAKMVTSAVRRMTNNRPINMCREVLMAVAC
;
A
#
# COMPACT_ATOMS: atom_id res chain seq x y z
N MET A 1 -15.38 6.31 0.32
CA MET A 1 -15.18 5.26 -0.71
C MET A 1 -15.78 5.78 -2.02
N HIS A 2 -15.17 5.42 -3.16
CA HIS A 2 -15.67 5.78 -4.48
C HIS A 2 -16.84 4.85 -4.85
N PRO A 3 -17.95 5.33 -5.47
CA PRO A 3 -19.12 4.51 -5.78
C PRO A 3 -18.88 3.31 -6.70
N ASN A 4 -17.77 3.28 -7.44
CA ASN A 4 -17.44 2.25 -8.42
C ASN A 4 -16.42 1.24 -7.86
N VAL A 5 -16.03 1.38 -6.59
CA VAL A 5 -15.03 0.55 -5.90
C VAL A 5 -15.68 -0.15 -4.71
N SER A 6 -15.68 -1.48 -4.70
CA SER A 6 -16.08 -2.30 -3.56
C SER A 6 -14.88 -3.05 -2.96
N THR A 7 -15.08 -3.60 -1.77
CA THR A 7 -14.14 -4.47 -1.08
C THR A 7 -14.91 -5.62 -0.45
N ASN A 8 -14.21 -6.61 0.11
CA ASN A 8 -14.85 -7.75 0.74
C ASN A 8 -15.69 -7.38 1.98
N GLU A 9 -16.69 -8.21 2.27
CA GLU A 9 -17.30 -8.22 3.60
C GLU A 9 -16.24 -8.55 4.67
N PRO A 10 -16.32 -7.96 5.89
CA PRO A 10 -15.44 -8.32 6.98
C PRO A 10 -15.68 -9.74 7.50
N ILE A 11 -14.62 -10.46 7.85
CA ILE A 11 -14.71 -11.79 8.47
C ILE A 11 -14.36 -11.73 9.98
N PRO A 12 -14.96 -12.60 10.84
CA PRO A 12 -14.80 -12.50 12.29
C PRO A 12 -13.36 -12.57 12.81
N GLU A 13 -12.49 -13.31 12.12
CA GLU A 13 -11.14 -13.66 12.57
C GLU A 13 -10.12 -12.55 12.28
N SER A 14 -10.25 -11.85 11.15
CA SER A 14 -9.24 -10.90 10.63
C SER A 14 -9.83 -9.57 10.11
N PHE A 15 -11.10 -9.30 10.43
CA PHE A 15 -11.82 -8.06 10.11
C PHE A 15 -11.77 -7.73 8.62
N GLU A 16 -11.08 -6.65 8.23
CA GLU A 16 -11.02 -6.20 6.84
C GLU A 16 -10.23 -7.14 5.91
N GLU A 17 -9.36 -8.00 6.47
CA GLU A 17 -8.45 -8.85 5.69
C GLU A 17 -9.03 -10.25 5.46
N LEU A 18 -9.08 -10.73 4.21
CA LEU A 18 -9.49 -12.10 3.91
C LEU A 18 -8.39 -13.13 4.20
N GLN A 19 -7.12 -12.73 4.07
CA GLN A 19 -5.96 -13.60 4.26
C GLN A 19 -6.12 -14.96 3.52
N PHE A 20 -6.58 -14.87 2.27
CA PHE A 20 -6.84 -15.99 1.38
C PHE A 20 -5.56 -16.47 0.70
N PHE A 21 -4.87 -15.62 -0.07
CA PHE A 21 -3.62 -16.01 -0.73
C PHE A 21 -2.48 -16.20 0.28
N GLY A 22 -1.90 -17.40 0.33
CA GLY A 22 -0.83 -17.80 1.24
C GLY A 22 -1.25 -17.93 2.72
N GLY A 23 -2.46 -17.49 3.08
CA GLY A 23 -2.97 -17.47 4.44
C GLY A 23 -3.92 -18.64 4.76
N ALA A 24 -4.47 -18.61 5.98
CA ALA A 24 -5.27 -19.70 6.51
C ALA A 24 -6.52 -20.03 5.68
N ASN A 25 -7.08 -19.06 4.94
CA ASN A 25 -8.34 -19.25 4.23
C ASN A 25 -8.21 -19.87 2.82
N TYR A 26 -7.01 -20.09 2.28
CA TYR A 26 -6.83 -20.64 0.92
C TYR A 26 -7.56 -21.98 0.71
N HIS A 27 -7.52 -22.85 1.72
CA HIS A 27 -8.13 -24.19 1.68
C HIS A 27 -9.66 -24.17 1.53
N ARG A 28 -10.32 -23.03 1.77
CA ARG A 28 -11.78 -22.87 1.60
C ARG A 28 -12.19 -22.76 0.12
N GLY A 29 -11.23 -22.64 -0.79
CA GLY A 29 -11.46 -22.68 -2.23
C GLY A 29 -11.95 -21.36 -2.85
N ILE A 30 -11.97 -21.35 -4.18
CA ILE A 30 -12.27 -20.15 -4.99
C ILE A 30 -13.70 -19.66 -4.75
N GLU A 31 -14.68 -20.56 -4.64
CA GLU A 31 -16.07 -20.20 -4.41
C GLU A 31 -16.28 -19.41 -3.10
N TRP A 32 -15.57 -19.80 -2.02
CA TRP A 32 -15.60 -19.05 -0.75
C TRP A 32 -15.03 -17.64 -0.91
N TYR A 33 -13.94 -17.50 -1.67
CA TYR A 33 -13.30 -16.21 -1.93
C TYR A 33 -14.19 -15.31 -2.79
N SER A 34 -14.68 -15.79 -3.93
CA SER A 34 -15.56 -15.03 -4.83
C SER A 34 -16.85 -14.56 -4.15
N LYS A 35 -17.44 -15.37 -3.26
CA LYS A 35 -18.63 -15.00 -2.47
C LYS A 35 -18.39 -13.89 -1.45
N ARG A 36 -17.17 -13.37 -1.28
CA ARG A 36 -16.90 -12.22 -0.40
C ARG A 36 -17.07 -10.85 -1.06
N PHE A 37 -17.21 -10.79 -2.39
CA PHE A 37 -17.20 -9.53 -3.13
C PHE A 37 -18.54 -9.25 -3.80
N THR A 38 -19.10 -8.06 -3.55
CA THR A 38 -20.20 -7.51 -4.36
C THR A 38 -19.63 -6.88 -5.62
N ALA A 39 -20.22 -7.20 -6.78
CA ALA A 39 -19.79 -6.71 -8.08
C ALA A 39 -19.74 -5.17 -8.15
N ALA A 40 -18.63 -4.65 -8.67
CA ALA A 40 -18.37 -3.23 -8.91
C ALA A 40 -17.39 -3.11 -10.09
N HIS A 41 -17.04 -1.88 -10.51
CA HIS A 41 -16.05 -1.68 -11.57
C HIS A 41 -14.64 -2.12 -11.12
N VAL A 42 -14.30 -1.85 -9.86
CA VAL A 42 -13.12 -2.40 -9.18
C VAL A 42 -13.56 -3.06 -7.89
N VAL A 43 -13.19 -4.32 -7.71
CA VAL A 43 -13.27 -5.04 -6.43
C VAL A 43 -11.84 -5.17 -5.87
N PHE A 44 -11.64 -5.07 -4.56
CA PHE A 44 -10.33 -5.32 -3.96
C PHE A 44 -10.37 -6.09 -2.64
N ASP A 45 -9.49 -7.09 -2.53
CA ASP A 45 -8.98 -7.61 -1.26
C ASP A 45 -7.91 -6.65 -0.74
N LYS A 46 -7.89 -6.42 0.57
CA LYS A 46 -6.76 -5.85 1.29
C LYS A 46 -6.35 -6.85 2.35
N SER A 47 -5.17 -7.45 2.21
CA SER A 47 -4.55 -8.31 3.24
C SER A 47 -3.05 -8.00 3.30
N ALA A 48 -2.56 -7.56 4.46
CA ALA A 48 -1.16 -7.13 4.61
C ALA A 48 -0.17 -8.29 4.41
N THR A 49 -0.58 -9.47 4.88
CA THR A 49 0.16 -10.75 4.86
C THR A 49 0.40 -11.33 3.47
N TYR A 50 -0.09 -10.69 2.40
CA TYR A 50 0.23 -11.13 1.03
C TYR A 50 1.65 -10.72 0.62
N PHE A 51 2.19 -9.61 1.14
CA PHE A 51 3.45 -9.06 0.64
C PHE A 51 4.66 -9.97 0.90
N ASP A 52 4.79 -10.41 2.14
CA ASP A 52 5.93 -11.12 2.69
C ASP A 52 5.82 -12.65 2.54
N ASN A 53 4.59 -13.17 2.43
CA ASN A 53 4.29 -14.59 2.26
C ASN A 53 4.85 -15.18 0.93
N PRO A 54 5.57 -16.32 0.97
CA PRO A 54 6.23 -16.89 -0.20
C PRO A 54 5.28 -17.53 -1.23
N SER A 55 4.06 -17.90 -0.81
CA SER A 55 3.07 -18.58 -1.65
C SER A 55 2.03 -17.62 -2.24
N ALA A 56 1.77 -16.49 -1.57
CA ALA A 56 0.69 -15.56 -1.93
C ALA A 56 0.76 -15.08 -3.39
N ALA A 57 1.93 -14.65 -3.86
CA ALA A 57 2.11 -14.18 -5.24
C ALA A 57 1.78 -15.27 -6.29
N LYS A 58 2.21 -16.52 -6.05
CA LYS A 58 1.95 -17.67 -6.94
C LYS A 58 0.46 -18.04 -6.97
N GLN A 59 -0.19 -18.04 -5.81
CA GLN A 59 -1.62 -18.35 -5.69
C GLN A 59 -2.51 -17.24 -6.24
N ALA A 60 -2.12 -15.96 -6.07
CA ALA A 60 -2.77 -14.82 -6.69
C ALA A 60 -2.65 -14.90 -8.21
N PHE A 61 -1.44 -15.13 -8.75
CA PHE A 61 -1.24 -15.23 -10.20
C PHE A 61 -2.02 -16.40 -10.84
N ALA A 62 -2.13 -17.53 -10.15
CA ALA A 62 -2.89 -18.68 -10.63
C ALA A 62 -4.42 -18.43 -10.72
N LEU A 63 -4.96 -17.52 -9.90
CA LEU A 63 -6.41 -17.23 -9.86
C LEU A 63 -6.78 -15.93 -10.60
N VAL A 64 -5.91 -14.92 -10.52
CA VAL A 64 -6.11 -13.57 -11.08
C VAL A 64 -4.79 -13.07 -11.71
N PRO A 65 -4.32 -13.66 -12.83
CA PRO A 65 -3.06 -13.27 -13.48
C PRO A 65 -3.09 -11.84 -14.02
N ASN A 66 -4.27 -11.33 -14.38
CA ASN A 66 -4.49 -9.96 -14.81
C ASN A 66 -4.81 -9.00 -13.65
N ALA A 67 -4.80 -9.48 -12.40
CA ALA A 67 -4.79 -8.56 -11.27
C ALA A 67 -3.54 -7.67 -11.34
N LYS A 68 -3.74 -6.46 -10.84
CA LYS A 68 -2.68 -5.52 -10.53
C LYS A 68 -2.39 -5.63 -9.04
N ILE A 69 -1.26 -5.19 -8.53
CA ILE A 69 -0.98 -5.19 -7.09
C ILE A 69 -0.45 -3.82 -6.67
N VAL A 70 -1.09 -3.26 -5.65
CA VAL A 70 -0.68 -2.07 -4.94
C VAL A 70 0.24 -2.49 -3.82
N VAL A 71 1.36 -1.82 -3.64
CA VAL A 71 2.16 -1.91 -2.42
C VAL A 71 2.27 -0.52 -1.82
N ILE A 72 1.79 -0.36 -0.59
CA ILE A 72 2.00 0.86 0.21
C ILE A 72 3.35 0.70 0.91
N LEU A 73 4.30 1.58 0.60
CA LEU A 73 5.66 1.54 1.14
C LEU A 73 5.84 2.64 2.19
N TYR A 74 6.27 2.26 3.39
CA TYR A 74 6.73 3.14 4.47
C TYR A 74 8.25 3.04 4.68
N ASP A 75 8.83 3.99 5.41
CA ASP A 75 10.28 4.06 5.69
C ASP A 75 10.73 2.77 6.38
N PRO A 76 11.67 1.99 5.82
CA PRO A 76 12.21 0.80 6.45
C PRO A 76 12.69 1.04 7.90
N THR A 77 13.26 2.22 8.18
CA THR A 77 13.70 2.61 9.54
C THR A 77 12.52 2.86 10.48
N ARG A 78 11.39 3.36 9.99
CA ARG A 78 10.17 3.59 10.81
C ARG A 78 9.31 2.34 10.96
N ARG A 79 9.32 1.47 9.96
CA ARG A 79 8.56 0.22 9.90
C ARG A 79 9.26 -0.91 10.67
N ALA A 80 10.59 -0.97 10.55
CA ALA A 80 11.46 -2.10 10.88
C ALA A 80 11.09 -3.39 10.10
N TYR A 81 12.05 -4.33 9.99
CA TYR A 81 11.85 -5.67 9.43
C TYR A 81 11.09 -5.68 8.09
N SER A 82 11.58 -4.99 7.06
CA SER A 82 10.94 -4.98 5.73
C SER A 82 11.95 -4.96 4.59
N CYS A 83 12.36 -6.15 4.15
CA CYS A 83 13.19 -6.36 2.96
C CYS A 83 12.34 -6.21 1.70
N TYR A 84 11.87 -4.99 1.43
CA TYR A 84 10.92 -4.69 0.34
C TYR A 84 11.41 -5.19 -1.03
N THR A 85 12.72 -5.16 -1.29
CA THR A 85 13.34 -5.67 -2.52
C THR A 85 13.01 -7.13 -2.78
N HIS A 86 13.34 -8.03 -1.84
CA HIS A 86 13.11 -9.47 -1.99
C HIS A 86 11.63 -9.80 -2.22
N HIS A 87 10.73 -9.07 -1.58
CA HIS A 87 9.29 -9.22 -1.78
C HIS A 87 8.84 -8.68 -3.14
N LEU A 88 9.28 -7.48 -3.54
CA LEU A 88 8.96 -6.89 -4.85
C LEU A 88 9.49 -7.72 -6.03
N ASP A 89 10.70 -8.28 -5.93
CA ASP A 89 11.23 -9.19 -6.94
C ASP A 89 10.33 -10.43 -7.09
N ARG A 90 9.90 -11.07 -5.99
CA ARG A 90 8.99 -12.22 -6.00
C ARG A 90 7.62 -11.92 -6.63
N TRP A 91 7.10 -10.71 -6.46
CA TRP A 91 5.87 -10.29 -7.15
C TRP A 91 6.11 -10.01 -8.65
N LEU A 92 7.27 -9.46 -9.01
CA LEU A 92 7.67 -9.21 -10.41
C LEU A 92 8.18 -10.44 -11.19
N GLU A 93 8.42 -11.58 -10.53
CA GLU A 93 8.63 -12.88 -11.19
C GLU A 93 7.38 -13.37 -11.94
N LEU A 94 6.19 -12.88 -11.55
CA LEU A 94 4.90 -13.36 -12.02
C LEU A 94 4.08 -12.25 -12.67
N TYR A 95 3.97 -11.11 -12.01
CA TYR A 95 3.22 -9.96 -12.51
C TYR A 95 4.13 -9.00 -13.28
N PRO A 96 3.74 -8.56 -14.48
CA PRO A 96 4.54 -7.58 -15.23
C PRO A 96 4.62 -6.26 -14.45
N LEU A 97 5.64 -5.45 -14.72
CA LEU A 97 5.84 -4.17 -14.03
C LEU A 97 4.64 -3.22 -14.16
N SER A 98 3.99 -3.22 -15.33
CA SER A 98 2.74 -2.49 -15.60
C SER A 98 1.54 -2.97 -14.77
N ASN A 99 1.69 -4.05 -14.01
CA ASN A 99 0.72 -4.51 -13.03
C ASN A 99 1.02 -4.06 -11.59
N LEU A 100 2.14 -3.38 -11.32
CA LEU A 100 2.54 -2.99 -9.97
C LEU A 100 2.39 -1.49 -9.72
N ILE A 101 1.48 -1.10 -8.81
CA ILE A 101 1.37 0.29 -8.33
C ILE A 101 2.09 0.42 -6.99
N LEU A 102 3.04 1.34 -6.89
CA LEU A 102 3.68 1.68 -5.61
C LEU A 102 3.13 2.99 -5.06
N ILE A 103 2.70 2.97 -3.81
CA ILE A 103 2.20 4.15 -3.10
C ILE A 103 3.18 4.54 -2.00
N ASP A 104 3.58 5.82 -2.00
CA ASP A 104 4.34 6.45 -0.92
C ASP A 104 3.45 6.61 0.33
N GLY A 105 3.79 5.91 1.42
CA GLY A 105 3.01 5.88 2.65
C GLY A 105 3.00 7.20 3.42
N GLU A 106 4.07 8.01 3.36
CA GLU A 106 4.07 9.35 3.97
C GLU A 106 3.24 10.31 3.14
N ARG A 107 3.35 10.26 1.82
CA ARG A 107 2.50 11.06 0.94
C ARG A 107 1.03 10.66 1.05
N LEU A 108 0.72 9.39 1.29
CA LEU A 108 -0.64 8.95 1.63
C LEU A 108 -1.09 9.45 3.02
N ARG A 109 -0.16 9.61 3.98
CA ARG A 109 -0.44 10.17 5.32
C ARG A 109 -0.63 11.70 5.28
N GLU A 110 0.05 12.41 4.38
CA GLU A 110 0.14 13.87 4.31
C GLU A 110 -0.79 14.49 3.25
N GLU A 111 -0.93 13.84 2.09
CA GLU A 111 -1.69 14.28 0.91
C GLU A 111 -2.76 13.23 0.45
N PRO A 112 -3.52 12.55 1.33
CA PRO A 112 -4.33 11.38 0.95
C PRO A 112 -5.34 11.65 -0.16
N ALA A 113 -5.94 12.84 -0.22
CA ALA A 113 -6.90 13.18 -1.27
C ALA A 113 -6.24 13.28 -2.66
N THR A 114 -4.97 13.68 -2.72
CA THR A 114 -4.18 13.73 -3.96
C THR A 114 -3.77 12.31 -4.36
N VAL A 115 -3.21 11.54 -3.43
CA VAL A 115 -2.77 10.15 -3.69
C VAL A 115 -3.95 9.25 -4.08
N LEU A 116 -5.14 9.45 -3.52
CA LEU A 116 -6.34 8.69 -3.89
C LEU A 116 -6.97 9.16 -5.22
N LEU A 117 -6.83 10.44 -5.59
CA LEU A 117 -7.20 10.91 -6.91
C LEU A 117 -6.27 10.31 -7.98
N GLU A 118 -4.95 10.41 -7.77
CA GLU A 118 -3.95 9.75 -8.60
C GLU A 118 -4.20 8.25 -8.69
N LEU A 119 -4.57 7.58 -7.59
CA LEU A 119 -4.90 6.17 -7.60
C LEU A 119 -6.19 5.86 -8.39
N ALA A 120 -7.24 6.68 -8.28
CA ALA A 120 -8.47 6.51 -9.06
C ALA A 120 -8.25 6.76 -10.55
N GLU A 121 -7.44 7.77 -10.89
CA GLU A 121 -6.91 7.98 -12.22
C GLU A 121 -6.11 6.76 -12.71
N ASN A 122 -5.25 6.20 -11.87
CA ASN A 122 -4.54 4.94 -12.12
C ASN A 122 -5.48 3.71 -12.09
N LEU A 123 -6.80 3.88 -12.04
CA LEU A 123 -7.77 2.78 -12.03
C LEU A 123 -8.77 2.81 -13.20
N GLY A 124 -8.62 3.75 -14.14
CA GLY A 124 -9.65 4.02 -15.14
C GLY A 124 -10.97 4.52 -14.53
N LEU A 125 -10.97 4.92 -13.27
CA LEU A 125 -12.18 5.32 -12.55
C LEU A 125 -12.59 6.77 -12.90
N PRO A 126 -13.90 7.09 -12.91
CA PRO A 126 -14.38 8.46 -13.09
C PRO A 126 -13.89 9.42 -12.00
N ASP A 127 -13.93 10.72 -12.29
CA ASP A 127 -13.62 11.79 -11.34
C ASP A 127 -14.38 11.63 -10.02
N PHE A 128 -13.63 11.63 -8.91
CA PHE A 128 -14.19 11.59 -7.57
C PHE A 128 -13.54 12.63 -6.66
N ASP A 129 -14.39 13.46 -6.03
CA ASP A 129 -13.95 14.54 -5.13
C ASP A 129 -13.45 14.00 -3.78
N PHE A 130 -12.23 13.44 -3.77
CA PHE A 130 -11.56 13.06 -2.53
C PHE A 130 -11.26 14.26 -1.62
N LYS A 131 -11.13 15.47 -2.19
CA LYS A 131 -10.73 16.70 -1.46
C LYS A 131 -11.80 17.16 -0.48
N ASN A 132 -13.08 17.15 -0.84
CA ASN A 132 -14.16 17.44 0.12
C ASN A 132 -14.60 16.24 0.95
N ARG A 133 -14.29 15.01 0.50
CA ARG A 133 -14.65 13.75 1.21
C ARG A 133 -13.64 13.31 2.26
N ILE A 134 -12.46 13.95 2.35
CA ILE A 134 -11.39 13.62 3.30
C ILE A 134 -10.90 14.92 3.94
N ARG A 135 -10.92 14.99 5.28
CA ARG A 135 -10.44 16.17 6.04
C ARG A 135 -9.50 15.76 7.17
N PHE A 136 -8.52 16.61 7.46
CA PHE A 136 -7.62 16.41 8.61
C PHE A 136 -8.37 16.60 9.93
N SER A 137 -8.15 15.71 10.89
CA SER A 137 -8.67 15.81 12.25
C SER A 137 -7.50 16.03 13.21
N ALA A 138 -7.38 17.25 13.74
CA ALA A 138 -6.31 17.61 14.67
C ALA A 138 -6.35 16.76 15.96
N SER A 139 -7.54 16.43 16.47
CA SER A 139 -7.72 15.57 17.65
C SER A 139 -7.39 14.09 17.40
N LYS A 140 -7.44 13.62 16.14
CA LYS A 140 -6.96 12.28 15.76
C LYS A 140 -5.48 12.28 15.35
N GLY A 141 -4.95 13.39 14.84
CA GLY A 141 -3.63 13.51 14.23
C GLY A 141 -3.54 12.96 12.79
N PHE A 142 -4.67 12.63 12.16
CA PHE A 142 -4.75 12.01 10.84
C PHE A 142 -5.97 12.52 10.05
N PHE A 143 -5.98 12.25 8.75
CA PHE A 143 -7.15 12.46 7.90
C PHE A 143 -8.26 11.42 8.16
N CYS A 144 -9.51 11.87 8.02
CA CYS A 144 -10.72 11.08 8.23
C CYS A 144 -11.70 11.27 7.07
N GLN A 145 -12.53 10.25 6.79
CA GLN A 145 -13.58 10.36 5.77
C GLN A 145 -14.75 11.21 6.29
N VAL A 146 -15.29 12.10 5.45
CA VAL A 146 -16.45 12.94 5.75
C VAL A 146 -17.65 12.46 4.93
N SER A 147 -18.75 12.08 5.59
CA SER A 147 -20.07 11.91 4.96
C SER A 147 -20.91 13.19 5.09
N LYS A 148 -22.15 13.20 4.58
CA LYS A 148 -23.09 14.32 4.79
C LYS A 148 -23.44 14.54 6.27
N GLU A 149 -23.27 13.53 7.12
CA GLU A 149 -23.79 13.50 8.49
C GLU A 149 -22.71 13.27 9.56
N LYS A 150 -21.62 12.55 9.23
CA LYS A 150 -20.64 12.06 10.21
C LYS A 150 -19.23 12.02 9.64
N THR A 151 -18.24 12.41 10.46
CA THR A 151 -16.82 12.18 10.19
C THR A 151 -16.43 10.79 10.70
N LYS A 152 -16.03 9.89 9.80
CA LYS A 152 -15.54 8.53 10.11
C LYS A 152 -14.01 8.50 10.05
N CYS A 153 -13.37 8.60 11.21
CA CYS A 153 -11.94 8.37 11.36
C CYS A 153 -11.60 6.86 11.40
N LEU A 154 -10.33 6.53 11.16
CA LEU A 154 -9.82 5.17 11.41
C LEU A 154 -9.85 4.84 12.91
N GLY A 155 -10.13 3.58 13.23
CA GLY A 155 -10.34 3.10 14.61
C GLY A 155 -9.12 3.22 15.53
N ARG A 156 -9.35 3.04 16.84
CA ARG A 156 -8.35 3.23 17.92
C ARG A 156 -7.00 2.54 17.68
N GLY A 157 -7.00 1.37 17.04
CA GLY A 157 -5.77 0.61 16.74
C GLY A 157 -4.86 1.21 15.66
N LYS A 158 -5.38 2.06 14.76
CA LYS A 158 -4.65 2.68 13.65
C LYS A 158 -4.21 4.10 14.03
N GLY A 159 -2.98 4.51 13.70
CA GLY A 159 -2.46 5.83 14.04
C GLY A 159 -2.27 6.00 15.55
N ARG A 160 -1.45 5.15 16.15
CA ARG A 160 -1.04 5.23 17.56
C ARG A 160 0.09 6.26 17.70
N ALA A 161 0.04 7.09 18.73
CA ALA A 161 1.18 7.92 19.10
C ALA A 161 2.22 7.06 19.82
N TYR A 162 3.46 7.12 19.35
CA TYR A 162 4.63 6.56 20.04
C TYR A 162 5.55 7.72 20.45
N PRO A 163 6.32 7.60 21.55
CA PRO A 163 7.37 8.56 21.87
C PRO A 163 8.36 8.71 20.71
N PRO A 164 9.00 9.88 20.52
CA PRO A 164 10.05 10.04 19.53
C PRO A 164 11.21 9.09 19.83
N MET A 165 11.70 8.41 18.79
CA MET A 165 12.87 7.53 18.88
C MET A 165 14.11 8.34 19.26
N SER A 166 14.99 7.78 20.11
CA SER A 166 16.24 8.46 20.46
C SER A 166 17.15 8.62 19.22
N PRO A 167 17.93 9.71 19.12
CA PRO A 167 18.81 9.93 17.97
C PRO A 167 19.81 8.79 17.73
N GLU A 168 20.31 8.17 18.81
CA GLU A 168 21.20 7.00 18.73
C GLU A 168 20.51 5.78 18.13
N LEU A 169 19.31 5.43 18.61
CA LEU A 169 18.55 4.28 18.08
C LEU A 169 18.14 4.53 16.62
N TRP A 170 17.77 5.77 16.28
CA TRP A 170 17.46 6.16 14.91
C TRP A 170 18.69 6.04 14.00
N SER A 171 19.86 6.50 14.44
CA SER A 171 21.13 6.32 13.71
C SER A 171 21.46 4.84 13.50
N ARG A 172 21.37 4.02 14.56
CA ARG A 172 21.63 2.57 14.50
C ARG A 172 20.69 1.84 13.55
N LEU A 173 19.38 2.12 13.57
CA LEU A 173 18.41 1.49 12.68
C LEU A 173 18.61 1.92 11.21
N ASN A 174 18.94 3.19 10.94
CA ASN A 174 19.31 3.59 9.58
C ASN A 174 20.55 2.85 9.07
N ASN A 175 21.59 2.70 9.90
CA ASN A 175 22.79 1.96 9.50
C ASN A 175 22.49 0.47 9.21
N ILE A 176 21.55 -0.14 9.93
CA ILE A 176 21.08 -1.51 9.69
C ILE A 176 20.32 -1.62 8.37
N PHE A 177 19.38 -0.70 8.08
CA PHE A 177 18.56 -0.76 6.86
C PHE A 177 19.17 -0.06 5.64
N LEU A 178 20.30 0.66 5.77
CA LEU A 178 20.96 1.35 4.66
C LEU A 178 21.24 0.45 3.44
N PRO A 179 21.67 -0.82 3.57
CA PRO A 179 21.82 -1.72 2.44
C PRO A 179 20.49 -2.01 1.72
N ASP A 180 19.42 -2.33 2.48
CA ASP A 180 18.07 -2.57 1.93
C ASP A 180 17.50 -1.31 1.27
N ASN A 181 17.64 -0.16 1.92
CA ASN A 181 17.20 1.15 1.40
C ASN A 181 17.90 1.48 0.08
N THR A 182 19.21 1.20 0.01
CA THR A 182 20.03 1.41 -1.19
C THR A 182 19.67 0.42 -2.30
N ALA A 183 19.41 -0.84 -1.96
CA ALA A 183 18.95 -1.85 -2.90
C ALA A 183 17.56 -1.51 -3.46
N LEU A 184 16.63 -1.07 -2.61
CA LEU A 184 15.30 -0.61 -2.99
C LEU A 184 15.39 0.61 -3.91
N HIS A 185 16.22 1.61 -3.58
CA HIS A 185 16.43 2.77 -4.46
C HIS A 185 16.96 2.35 -5.84
N LYS A 186 17.99 1.50 -5.87
CA LYS A 186 18.57 0.98 -7.12
C LYS A 186 17.54 0.18 -7.92
N PHE A 187 16.70 -0.62 -7.26
CA PHE A 187 15.61 -1.37 -7.89
C PHE A 187 14.55 -0.45 -8.50
N LEU A 188 14.03 0.53 -7.74
CA LEU A 188 13.00 1.46 -8.20
C LEU A 188 13.50 2.27 -9.42
N VAL A 189 14.73 2.80 -9.34
CA VAL A 189 15.37 3.54 -10.44
C VAL A 189 15.62 2.64 -11.65
N LYS A 190 16.13 1.41 -11.46
CA LYS A 190 16.34 0.43 -12.55
C LYS A 190 15.04 0.01 -13.25
N LYS A 191 13.92 0.02 -12.53
CA LYS A 191 12.58 -0.29 -13.05
C LYS A 191 11.82 0.95 -13.54
N SER A 192 12.40 2.16 -13.49
CA SER A 192 11.71 3.42 -13.81
C SER A 192 10.42 3.66 -13.01
N LEU A 193 10.32 3.08 -11.81
CA LEU A 193 9.18 3.27 -10.92
C LEU A 193 9.30 4.62 -10.22
N THR A 194 8.19 5.37 -10.10
CA THR A 194 8.15 6.68 -9.43
C THR A 194 8.75 6.57 -8.03
N CYS A 195 9.94 7.13 -7.84
CA CYS A 195 10.65 6.97 -6.58
C CYS A 195 9.95 7.76 -5.47
N ALA A 196 9.38 7.04 -4.50
CA ALA A 196 8.73 7.63 -3.34
C ALA A 196 9.61 8.73 -2.71
N LYS A 197 9.00 9.83 -2.25
CA LYS A 197 9.68 10.91 -1.48
C LYS A 197 10.45 10.29 -0.30
N MET A 198 9.94 9.19 0.24
CA MET A 198 10.57 8.30 1.21
C MET A 198 11.99 7.87 0.84
N VAL A 199 12.13 6.97 -0.15
CA VAL A 199 13.42 6.40 -0.56
C VAL A 199 14.31 7.50 -1.13
N THR A 200 13.71 8.45 -1.85
CA THR A 200 14.38 9.64 -2.35
C THR A 200 14.97 10.50 -1.23
N SER A 201 14.35 10.61 -0.05
CA SER A 201 14.86 11.43 1.06
C SER A 201 15.82 10.68 1.99
N ALA A 202 15.64 9.37 2.19
CA ALA A 202 16.65 8.52 2.81
C ALA A 202 17.98 8.56 2.03
N VAL A 203 17.91 8.52 0.70
CA VAL A 203 19.09 8.58 -0.18
C VAL A 203 19.58 10.01 -0.40
N ARG A 204 18.71 11.02 -0.66
CA ARG A 204 19.16 12.42 -0.85
C ARG A 204 19.76 13.08 0.38
N ARG A 205 19.45 12.62 1.60
CA ARG A 205 20.19 13.05 2.81
C ARG A 205 21.68 12.67 2.77
N MET A 206 22.09 11.80 1.82
CA MET A 206 23.47 11.40 1.57
C MET A 206 23.95 11.69 0.12
N THR A 207 23.07 11.85 -0.87
CA THR A 207 23.47 12.15 -2.28
C THR A 207 22.59 13.21 -2.97
N ASN A 208 23.16 14.36 -3.32
CA ASN A 208 22.47 15.46 -4.04
C ASN A 208 22.09 15.10 -5.50
N ASN A 209 20.79 14.87 -5.83
CA ASN A 209 20.07 15.59 -6.92
C ASN A 209 18.60 15.16 -7.26
N ARG A 210 17.94 16.04 -8.05
CA ARG A 210 16.84 15.95 -9.06
C ARG A 210 15.59 15.01 -8.91
N PRO A 211 14.36 15.46 -9.27
CA PRO A 211 13.10 14.68 -9.27
C PRO A 211 12.57 14.27 -10.68
N ILE A 212 11.68 13.25 -10.77
CA ILE A 212 10.96 12.79 -12.00
C ILE A 212 9.53 12.27 -11.62
N ASN A 213 8.58 12.21 -12.58
CA ASN A 213 7.12 12.05 -12.42
C ASN A 213 6.53 10.62 -12.70
N MET A 214 5.19 10.50 -12.61
CA MET A 214 4.32 9.29 -12.62
C MET A 214 3.93 8.68 -14.00
N CYS A 215 3.38 7.43 -14.01
CA CYS A 215 2.01 7.09 -14.53
C CYS A 215 1.60 5.58 -14.48
N ARG A 216 0.41 5.24 -13.91
CA ARG A 216 -0.71 4.37 -14.43
C ARG A 216 -0.48 2.85 -14.73
N GLU A 217 -1.31 1.81 -14.42
CA GLU A 217 -2.66 1.54 -13.76
C GLU A 217 -2.70 0.03 -13.26
N VAL A 218 -3.54 -0.64 -12.42
CA VAL A 218 -4.90 -0.63 -11.73
C VAL A 218 -4.73 -1.33 -10.30
N LEU A 219 -5.68 -2.01 -9.62
CA LEU A 219 -5.59 -2.50 -8.20
C LEU A 219 -5.53 -4.03 -7.86
N MET A 220 -4.86 -4.34 -6.73
CA MET A 220 -5.16 -5.35 -5.66
C MET A 220 -4.38 -4.88 -4.41
N ALA A 221 -5.02 -4.66 -3.26
CA ALA A 221 -4.44 -3.78 -2.23
C ALA A 221 -3.54 -4.50 -1.21
N VAL A 222 -2.28 -4.79 -1.56
CA VAL A 222 -1.27 -5.32 -0.62
C VAL A 222 -0.73 -4.17 0.27
N ALA A 223 -1.56 -3.77 1.23
CA ALA A 223 -1.27 -2.72 2.19
C ALA A 223 -0.36 -3.26 3.32
N CYS A 224 0.95 -3.14 3.12
CA CYS A 224 1.98 -3.41 4.13
C CYS A 224 1.80 -2.49 5.35
#